data_AF-A0A7R9PFX1-F1
#
_entry.id   AF-A0A7R9PFX1-F1
#
_cell.length_a   1.000
_cell.length_b   1.000
_cell.length_c   1.000
_cell.angle_alpha   90.00
_cell.angle_beta   90.00
_cell.angle_gamma   90.00
#
_symmetry.space_group_name_H-M   'P 1'
#
loop_
_entity.id
_entity.type
_entity.pdbx_description
1 polymer ?
#
loop_
_entity_poly.entity_id
_entity_poly.type
_entity_poly.pdbx_seq_one_letter_code
_entity_poly.pdbx_strand_id
1 'polypeptide(L)' 'MLTINRKALQIPTVAKVQKLYDNYIPDVSVNEQVTSPEIQEENDLLDAFLKTSVMKYTNQFLIQKRISMAI' A
#
# COMPACT_ATOMS: atom_id res chain seq x y z
N MET A 1 -26.10 8.11 -3.96
CA MET A 1 -24.98 7.34 -3.40
C MET A 1 -24.22 6.68 -4.52
N LEU A 2 -22.88 6.69 -4.48
CA LEU A 2 -22.06 5.93 -5.42
C LEU A 2 -22.13 4.45 -5.04
N THR A 3 -22.52 3.58 -5.98
CA THR A 3 -22.56 2.13 -5.75
C THR A 3 -21.26 1.54 -6.27
N ILE A 4 -20.38 1.10 -5.37
CA ILE A 4 -19.13 0.44 -5.74
C ILE A 4 -19.39 -1.05 -5.97
N ASN A 5 -18.88 -1.59 -7.09
CA ASN A 5 -18.91 -3.02 -7.32
C ASN A 5 -17.99 -3.71 -6.31
N ARG A 6 -18.52 -4.65 -5.50
CA ARG A 6 -17.75 -5.38 -4.48
C ARG A 6 -16.52 -6.11 -5.03
N LYS A 7 -16.51 -6.45 -6.33
CA LYS A 7 -15.33 -7.03 -6.98
C LYS A 7 -14.13 -6.09 -7.01
N ALA A 8 -14.35 -4.77 -7.03
CA ALA A 8 -13.28 -3.78 -6.99
C ALA A 8 -12.51 -3.81 -5.65
N LEU A 9 -13.19 -4.12 -4.55
CA LEU A 9 -12.57 -4.27 -3.22
C LEU A 9 -11.72 -5.54 -3.11
N GLN A 10 -11.90 -6.51 -4.02
CA GLN A 10 -11.14 -7.75 -4.04
C GLN A 10 -9.86 -7.65 -4.89
N ILE A 11 -9.66 -6.53 -5.60
CA ILE A 11 -8.41 -6.29 -6.31
C ILE A 11 -7.28 -6.30 -5.26
N PRO A 12 -6.20 -7.08 -5.44
CA PRO A 12 -5.22 -7.32 -4.39
C PRO A 12 -4.64 -6.05 -3.77
N THR A 13 -4.38 -5.03 -4.58
CA THR A 13 -3.89 -3.74 -4.13
C THR A 13 -4.92 -2.97 -3.33
N VAL A 14 -6.19 -2.95 -3.78
CA VAL A 14 -7.29 -2.28 -3.08
C VAL A 14 -7.59 -2.97 -1.75
N ALA A 15 -7.65 -4.30 -1.74
CA ALA A 15 -7.90 -5.09 -0.55
C ALA A 15 -6.82 -4.87 0.53
N LYS A 16 -5.54 -4.79 0.12
CA LYS A 16 -4.44 -4.53 1.05
C LYS A 16 -4.46 -3.10 1.58
N VAL A 17 -4.74 -2.10 0.74
CA VAL A 17 -4.92 -0.71 1.20
C VAL A 17 -6.08 -0.60 2.18
N GLN A 18 -7.18 -1.33 1.95
CA GLN A 18 -8.33 -1.31 2.86
C GLN A 18 -7.94 -1.77 4.27
N LYS A 19 -7.11 -2.81 4.40
CA LYS A 19 -6.63 -3.28 5.71
C LYS A 19 -5.87 -2.20 6.49
N LEU A 20 -5.02 -1.43 5.81
CA LEU A 20 -4.30 -0.33 6.45
C LEU A 20 -5.27 0.75 6.97
N TYR A 21 -6.38 1.00 6.26
CA TYR A 21 -7.40 1.93 6.75
C TYR A 21 -8.17 1.39 7.96
N ASP A 22 -8.38 0.08 8.04
CA ASP A 22 -9.05 -0.53 9.20
C ASP A 22 -8.21 -0.36 10.49
N ASN A 23 -6.89 -0.20 10.37
CA ASN A 23 -5.98 0.08 11.50
C ASN A 23 -5.92 1.57 11.88
N TYR A 24 -6.47 2.48 11.08
CA TYR A 24 -6.34 3.92 11.31
C TYR A 24 -7.16 4.39 12.53
N ILE A 25 -6.46 4.97 13.51
CA ILE A 25 -7.07 5.57 14.69
C ILE A 25 -7.13 7.10 14.50
N PRO A 26 -8.33 7.72 14.40
CA PRO A 26 -8.46 9.17 14.18
C PRO A 26 -8.20 10.01 15.43
N ASP A 27 -8.05 9.39 16.59
CA ASP A 27 -7.79 10.08 17.86
C ASP A 27 -6.31 10.50 17.97
N VAL A 28 -6.07 11.80 17.78
CA VAL A 28 -4.75 12.42 17.82
C VAL A 28 -4.14 12.50 19.23
N SER A 29 -4.90 12.17 20.27
CA SER A 29 -4.40 12.14 21.65
C SER A 29 -3.71 10.82 22.01
N VAL A 30 -3.90 9.78 21.20
CA VAL A 30 -3.29 8.47 21.38
C VAL A 30 -2.00 8.40 20.57
N ASN A 31 -0.91 7.98 21.21
CA ASN A 31 0.35 7.76 20.51
C ASN A 31 0.24 6.51 19.62
N GLU A 32 0.66 6.62 18.37
CA GLU A 32 0.69 5.50 17.44
C GLU A 32 1.60 4.38 17.97
N GLN A 33 1.09 3.15 17.94
CA GLN A 33 1.86 1.95 18.30
C GLN A 33 1.80 0.98 17.14
N VAL A 34 2.92 0.87 16.43
CA VAL A 34 3.04 -0.07 15.31
C VAL A 34 3.23 -1.48 15.87
N THR A 35 2.28 -2.35 15.56
CA THR A 35 2.28 -3.76 15.95
C THR A 35 2.94 -4.62 14.87
N SER A 36 3.45 -5.80 15.24
CA SER A 36 4.05 -6.71 14.25
C SER A 36 3.10 -7.14 13.11
N PRO A 37 1.79 -7.35 13.34
CA PRO A 37 0.83 -7.56 12.28
C PRO A 37 0.73 -6.40 11.29
N GLU A 38 0.71 -5.15 11.77
CA GLU A 38 0.64 -3.96 10.91
C GLU A 38 1.86 -3.84 10.01
N ILE A 39 3.06 -4.11 10.55
CA ILE A 39 4.31 -4.17 9.75
C ILE A 39 4.19 -5.21 8.65
N GLN A 40 3.60 -6.38 8.94
CA GLN A 40 3.41 -7.40 7.92
C GLN A 40 2.42 -6.94 6.84
N GLU A 41 1.34 -6.26 7.22
CA GLU A 41 0.36 -5.71 6.26
C GLU A 41 0.94 -4.62 5.36
N GLU A 42 1.82 -3.77 5.90
CA GLU A 42 2.56 -2.77 5.13
C GLU A 42 3.51 -3.42 4.11
N ASN A 43 4.31 -4.40 4.54
CA ASN A 43 5.22 -5.13 3.65
C ASN A 43 4.46 -5.85 2.54
N ASP A 44 3.35 -6.51 2.89
CA ASP A 44 2.45 -7.17 1.97
C ASP A 44 1.90 -6.22 0.90
N LEU A 45 1.58 -4.98 1.28
CA LEU A 45 1.09 -3.95 0.38
C LEU A 45 2.19 -3.48 -0.57
N LEU A 46 3.38 -3.19 -0.03
CA LEU A 46 4.54 -2.80 -0.83
C LEU A 46 4.88 -3.86 -1.88
N ASP A 47 4.91 -5.13 -1.48
CA ASP A 47 5.13 -6.26 -2.38
C ASP A 47 4.09 -6.34 -3.50
N ALA A 48 2.82 -6.09 -3.17
CA ALA A 48 1.75 -6.08 -4.17
C ALA A 48 1.91 -4.92 -5.15
N PHE A 49 2.29 -3.73 -4.68
CA PHE A 49 2.55 -2.56 -5.52
C PHE A 49 3.75 -2.77 -6.44
N LEU A 50 4.87 -3.26 -5.92
CA LEU A 50 6.10 -3.50 -6.70
C LEU A 50 5.88 -4.51 -7.83
N LYS A 51 4.90 -5.41 -7.71
CA LYS A 51 4.52 -6.37 -8.77
C LYS A 51 3.77 -5.71 -9.94
N THR A 52 3.14 -4.56 -9.73
CA THR A 52 2.35 -3.86 -10.77
C THR A 52 3.24 -3.29 -11.87
N SER A 53 2.70 -3.19 -13.09
CA SER A 53 3.38 -2.55 -14.22
C SER A 53 3.67 -1.07 -13.97
N VAL A 54 2.75 -0.38 -13.29
CA VAL A 54 2.89 1.04 -12.94
C VAL A 54 4.11 1.25 -12.05
N MET A 55 4.26 0.47 -10.98
CA MET A 55 5.39 0.63 -10.07
C MET A 55 6.71 0.20 -10.70
N LYS A 56 6.71 -0.84 -11.53
CA LYS A 56 7.89 -1.24 -12.32
C LYS A 56 8.37 -0.13 -13.24
N TYR A 57 7.44 0.52 -13.94
CA TYR A 57 7.74 1.68 -14.78
C TYR A 57 8.31 2.84 -13.97
N THR A 58 7.67 3.17 -12.84
CA THR A 58 8.14 4.23 -11.93
C THR A 58 9.56 3.94 -11.43
N ASN A 59 9.85 2.72 -11.00
CA ASN A 59 11.19 2.36 -10.52
C ASN A 59 12.23 2.53 -11.63
N GLN A 60 11.94 2.04 -12.85
CA GLN A 60 12.84 2.23 -14.00
C GLN A 60 13.09 3.72 -14.31
N PHE A 61 12.03 4.54 -14.26
CA PHE A 61 12.15 5.99 -14.44
C PHE A 61 13.05 6.64 -13.38
N LEU A 62 12.89 6.26 -12.11
CA LEU A 62 13.70 6.79 -11.01
C LEU A 62 15.17 6.35 -11.08
N ILE A 63 15.42 5.10 -11.52
CA ILE A 63 16.78 4.59 -11.77
C ILE A 63 17.46 5.41 -12.88
N GLN A 64 16.75 5.68 -13.98
CA GLN A 64 17.29 6.53 -15.07
C GLN A 64 17.65 7.94 -14.59
N LYS A 65 16.91 8.47 -13.62
CA LYS A 65 17.18 9.77 -12.99
C LYS A 65 18.26 9.71 -11.90
N ARG A 66 18.78 8.52 -11.57
CA ARG A 66 19.74 8.27 -10.47
C ARG A 66 19.20 8.66 -9.09
N ILE A 67 17.89 8.53 -8.89
CA ILE A 67 17.20 8.84 -7.62
C ILE A 67 16.92 7.55 -6.83
N SER A 68 16.82 6.41 -7.51
CA SER A 68 16.57 5.09 -6.90
C SER A 68 17.68 4.09 -7.27
N MET A 69 17.97 3.16 -6.37
CA MET A 69 18.85 2.02 -6.63
C MET A 69 18.08 0.92 -7.39
N ALA A 70 18.79 0.12 -8.19
CA ALA A 70 18.21 -1.13 -8.68
C ALA A 70 18.00 -2.09 -7.49
N ILE A 71 16.77 -2.57 -7.33
CA ILE A 71 16.34 -3.52 -6.30
C ILE A 71 16.36 -4.93 -6.89
#